data_AF-A0A955XWX3-F1
#
_entry.id   AF-A0A955XWX3-F1
#
_cell.length_a   1.000
_cell.length_b   1.000
_cell.length_c   1.000
_cell.angle_alpha   90.00
_cell.angle_beta   90.00
_cell.angle_gamma   90.00
#
_symmetry.space_group_name_H-M   'P 1'
#
loop_
_entity.id
_entity.type
_entity.pdbx_description
1 polymer ?
#
loop_
_entity_poly.entity_id
_entity_poly.type
_entity_poly.pdbx_seq_one_letter_code
_entity_poly.pdbx_strand_id
1 'polypeptide(L)'
;LAALDHHPAIWLLPDSPPQHLAPERRVLAGLPAIRAACPGRPTLDLVPASCVAAPLLLRSTTTLAGSVELAERVAEDRALAHIESGGFVLSAAGPKRRVGIRAPKAWESAQPDPETTTPPSLEERIRLALDDACAGPLASMPRGTGLWKTLERNCRSALHRFQQRREILSFSVRCDEETNLDQVEGVGVEVFVTTAKRVKEFRLVMSRF
;
A
#
# COMPACT_ATOMS: atom_id res chain seq x y z
N LEU A 1 -34.55 -1.20 -7.78
CA LEU A 1 -34.11 -2.56 -7.39
C LEU A 1 -33.70 -3.31 -8.64
N ALA A 2 -32.45 -3.15 -9.06
CA ALA A 2 -31.77 -4.02 -10.02
C ALA A 2 -30.33 -4.08 -9.53
N ALA A 3 -29.95 -5.21 -8.93
CA ALA A 3 -28.62 -5.46 -8.43
C ALA A 3 -27.70 -5.70 -9.63
N LEU A 4 -26.72 -4.82 -9.82
CA LEU A 4 -25.64 -5.02 -10.79
C LEU A 4 -24.60 -5.94 -10.12
N ASP A 5 -24.71 -7.24 -10.39
CA ASP A 5 -23.66 -8.22 -10.15
C ASP A 5 -22.50 -7.96 -11.12
N HIS A 6 -21.61 -7.08 -10.73
CA HIS A 6 -20.34 -6.84 -11.42
C HIS A 6 -19.21 -7.16 -10.44
N HIS A 7 -18.78 -8.42 -10.44
CA HIS A 7 -17.51 -8.83 -9.85
C HIS A 7 -16.38 -8.54 -10.85
N PRO A 8 -15.50 -7.57 -10.61
CA PRO A 8 -14.43 -7.28 -11.56
C PRO A 8 -13.21 -8.13 -11.24
N ALA A 9 -12.86 -8.96 -12.23
CA ALA A 9 -11.70 -9.83 -12.27
C ALA A 9 -10.39 -9.06 -12.47
N ILE A 10 -9.29 -9.56 -11.92
CA ILE A 10 -7.93 -9.14 -12.29
C ILE A 10 -7.48 -9.96 -13.49
N TRP A 11 -6.93 -9.29 -14.50
CA TRP A 11 -6.29 -9.91 -15.65
C TRP A 11 -4.77 -9.79 -15.50
N LEU A 12 -4.07 -10.92 -15.44
CA LEU A 12 -2.61 -10.96 -15.53
C LEU A 12 -2.25 -11.61 -16.87
N LEU A 13 -1.69 -10.83 -17.78
CA LEU A 13 -1.08 -11.33 -19.02
C LEU A 13 0.39 -11.68 -18.72
N PRO A 14 0.87 -12.89 -19.06
CA PRO A 14 2.29 -13.09 -19.29
C PRO A 14 2.60 -12.87 -20.77
N ASP A 15 3.65 -12.09 -21.04
CA ASP A 15 4.27 -11.98 -22.35
C ASP A 15 4.85 -13.34 -22.77
N SER A 16 4.26 -13.92 -23.82
CA SER A 16 4.70 -15.07 -24.63
C SER A 16 4.60 -16.50 -24.00
N PRO A 17 3.95 -17.47 -24.69
CA PRO A 17 3.67 -18.81 -24.14
C PRO A 17 4.72 -19.86 -24.56
N PRO A 18 5.03 -20.88 -23.73
CA PRO A 18 5.45 -22.19 -24.21
C PRO A 18 4.21 -23.03 -24.59
N GLN A 19 4.21 -23.60 -25.79
CA GLN A 19 3.07 -24.16 -26.52
C GLN A 19 2.48 -25.51 -26.03
N HIS A 20 2.61 -25.91 -24.75
CA HIS A 20 2.12 -27.25 -24.35
C HIS A 20 1.13 -27.34 -23.19
N LEU A 21 0.72 -26.22 -22.59
CA LEU A 21 -0.44 -26.21 -21.70
C LEU A 21 -1.19 -24.90 -21.95
N ALA A 22 -2.40 -24.98 -22.47
CA ALA A 22 -3.28 -23.81 -22.49
C ALA A 22 -3.39 -23.31 -21.04
N PRO A 23 -2.96 -22.08 -20.72
CA PRO A 23 -3.14 -21.57 -19.37
C PRO A 23 -4.64 -21.41 -19.18
N GLU A 24 -5.25 -22.30 -18.39
CA GLU A 24 -6.62 -22.11 -17.94
C GLU A 24 -6.70 -20.70 -17.35
N ARG A 25 -7.49 -19.83 -17.99
CA ARG A 25 -7.70 -18.46 -17.54
C ARG A 25 -8.42 -18.52 -16.18
N ARG A 26 -7.67 -18.43 -15.08
CA ARG A 26 -8.23 -18.45 -13.73
C ARG A 26 -8.63 -17.05 -13.31
N VAL A 27 -9.93 -16.76 -13.43
CA VAL A 27 -10.55 -15.54 -12.90
C VAL A 27 -10.85 -15.77 -11.42
N LEU A 28 -10.39 -14.84 -10.57
CA LEU A 28 -10.56 -14.96 -9.12
C LEU A 28 -11.41 -13.79 -8.62
N ALA A 29 -12.60 -14.13 -8.12
CA ALA A 29 -13.51 -13.16 -7.54
C ALA A 29 -13.05 -12.79 -6.12
N GLY A 30 -13.00 -11.50 -5.82
CA GLY A 30 -12.55 -10.99 -4.53
C GLY A 30 -13.67 -10.52 -3.62
N LEU A 31 -13.57 -10.82 -2.32
CA LEU A 31 -14.42 -10.28 -1.25
C LEU A 31 -13.58 -9.78 -0.07
N PRO A 32 -14.09 -8.84 0.74
CA PRO A 32 -15.23 -7.97 0.48
C PRO A 32 -14.83 -6.84 -0.48
N ALA A 33 -15.82 -6.06 -0.93
CA ALA A 33 -15.51 -4.76 -1.52
C ALA A 33 -14.68 -3.90 -0.54
N ILE A 34 -13.93 -2.96 -1.10
CA ILE A 34 -13.19 -1.96 -0.34
C ILE A 34 -13.87 -0.61 -0.47
N ARG A 35 -13.61 0.29 0.48
CA ARG A 35 -13.99 1.69 0.41
C ARG A 35 -12.72 2.49 0.17
N ALA A 36 -12.69 3.30 -0.88
CA ALA A 36 -11.53 4.11 -1.20
C ALA A 36 -11.90 5.59 -1.37
N ALA A 37 -11.00 6.48 -1.01
CA ALA A 37 -11.15 7.90 -1.29
C ALA A 37 -10.98 8.14 -2.79
N CYS A 38 -12.00 8.72 -3.42
CA CYS A 38 -11.94 9.14 -4.81
C CYS A 38 -11.64 10.64 -4.88
N PRO A 39 -10.74 11.09 -5.77
CA PRO A 39 -10.44 12.51 -5.94
C PRO A 39 -11.70 13.33 -6.20
N GLY A 40 -11.85 14.46 -5.49
CA GLY A 40 -12.97 15.37 -5.67
C GLY A 40 -14.28 14.93 -5.02
N ARG A 41 -14.28 13.85 -4.21
CA ARG A 41 -15.45 13.39 -3.47
C ARG A 41 -15.17 13.36 -1.97
N PRO A 42 -16.09 13.87 -1.13
CA PRO A 42 -15.91 13.91 0.32
C PRO A 42 -16.15 12.54 0.98
N THR A 43 -16.76 11.59 0.27
CA THR A 43 -17.11 10.26 0.76
C THR A 43 -16.22 9.18 0.16
N LEU A 44 -16.01 8.10 0.89
CA LEU A 44 -15.34 6.91 0.35
C LEU A 44 -16.30 6.14 -0.57
N ASP A 45 -15.85 5.83 -1.77
CA ASP A 45 -16.62 5.06 -2.75
C ASP A 45 -16.36 3.56 -2.57
N LEU A 46 -17.40 2.75 -2.81
CA LEU A 46 -17.25 1.30 -2.88
C LEU A 46 -16.53 0.93 -4.16
N VAL A 47 -15.37 0.30 -3.99
CA VAL A 47 -14.54 -0.21 -5.05
C VAL A 47 -14.31 -1.72 -4.87
N PRO A 48 -13.95 -2.43 -5.94
CA PRO A 48 -13.74 -3.86 -5.86
C PRO A 48 -12.47 -4.25 -5.10
N ALA A 49 -12.50 -5.42 -4.46
CA ALA A 49 -11.34 -6.00 -3.77
C ALA A 49 -10.10 -6.15 -4.67
N SER A 50 -10.32 -6.37 -5.97
CA SER A 50 -9.27 -6.56 -6.97
C SER A 50 -8.33 -5.35 -7.11
N CYS A 51 -8.80 -4.14 -6.83
CA CYS A 51 -7.99 -2.92 -6.90
C CYS A 51 -6.82 -2.90 -5.91
N VAL A 52 -6.88 -3.70 -4.84
CA VAL A 52 -5.81 -3.80 -3.82
C VAL A 52 -5.25 -5.21 -3.67
N ALA A 53 -5.83 -6.21 -4.34
CA ALA A 53 -5.41 -7.59 -4.19
C ALA A 53 -4.04 -7.85 -4.83
N ALA A 54 -3.74 -7.28 -6.00
CA ALA A 54 -2.45 -7.48 -6.68
C ALA A 54 -1.22 -7.19 -5.79
N PRO A 55 -1.10 -6.01 -5.14
CA PRO A 55 0.05 -5.74 -4.28
C PRO A 55 0.07 -6.59 -2.99
N LEU A 56 -1.10 -7.00 -2.48
CA LEU A 56 -1.19 -7.91 -1.33
C LEU A 56 -0.75 -9.35 -1.71
N LEU A 57 -1.09 -9.82 -2.91
CA LEU A 57 -0.71 -11.13 -3.44
C LEU A 57 0.78 -11.20 -3.72
N LEU A 58 1.35 -10.14 -4.28
CA LEU A 58 2.80 -10.02 -4.52
C LEU A 58 3.59 -9.79 -3.23
N ARG A 59 2.92 -9.75 -2.07
CA ARG A 59 3.52 -9.47 -0.75
C ARG A 59 4.34 -8.18 -0.71
N SER A 60 4.08 -7.26 -1.64
CA SER A 60 4.77 -5.97 -1.69
C SER A 60 4.27 -5.02 -0.60
N THR A 61 3.07 -5.28 -0.07
CA THR A 61 2.55 -4.66 1.16
C THR A 61 1.72 -5.66 1.97
N THR A 62 1.57 -5.40 3.26
CA THR A 62 0.65 -6.12 4.18
C THR A 62 -0.40 -5.20 4.79
N THR A 63 -0.43 -3.94 4.34
CA THR A 63 -1.30 -2.89 4.85
C THR A 63 -2.03 -2.20 3.71
N LEU A 64 -3.32 -1.98 3.88
CA LEU A 64 -4.09 -1.10 3.00
C LEU A 64 -3.60 0.33 3.12
N ALA A 65 -3.67 1.00 1.96
CA ALA A 65 -3.41 2.41 1.85
C ALA A 65 -4.29 3.24 2.79
N GLY A 66 -3.81 4.40 3.23
CA GLY A 66 -4.49 5.25 4.17
C GLY A 66 -5.79 5.89 3.66
N SER A 67 -5.98 5.86 2.35
CA SER A 67 -7.20 6.23 1.65
C SER A 67 -8.15 5.04 1.44
N VAL A 68 -7.82 3.83 1.92
CA VAL A 68 -8.58 2.60 1.66
C VAL A 68 -8.91 1.83 2.95
N GLU A 69 -10.15 1.33 3.03
CA GLU A 69 -10.60 0.45 4.12
C GLU A 69 -11.44 -0.72 3.59
N LEU A 70 -11.59 -1.79 4.38
CA LEU A 70 -12.52 -2.87 4.05
C LEU A 70 -13.95 -2.38 4.24
N ALA A 71 -14.84 -2.62 3.27
CA ALA A 71 -16.23 -2.18 3.37
C ALA A 71 -16.99 -2.89 4.49
N GLU A 72 -16.64 -4.16 4.74
CA GLU A 72 -17.22 -4.98 5.80
C GLU A 72 -16.20 -6.00 6.33
N ARG A 73 -16.50 -6.60 7.47
CA ARG A 73 -15.80 -7.80 7.94
C ARG A 73 -16.50 -9.03 7.36
N VAL A 74 -15.74 -9.90 6.70
CA VAL A 74 -16.27 -11.17 6.19
C VAL A 74 -16.23 -12.20 7.32
N ALA A 75 -17.40 -12.80 7.62
CA ALA A 75 -17.49 -13.92 8.56
C ALA A 75 -16.69 -15.13 8.05
N GLU A 76 -16.12 -15.91 8.97
CA GLU A 76 -15.20 -17.00 8.61
C GLU A 76 -15.85 -18.06 7.71
N ASP A 77 -17.08 -18.48 8.01
CA ASP A 77 -17.80 -19.47 7.19
C ASP A 77 -18.02 -18.98 5.75
N ARG A 78 -18.38 -17.68 5.59
CA ARG A 78 -18.52 -17.05 4.28
C ARG A 78 -17.18 -16.93 3.56
N ALA A 79 -16.10 -16.68 4.30
CA ALA A 79 -14.76 -16.61 3.74
C ALA A 79 -14.31 -18.00 3.22
N LEU A 80 -14.54 -19.06 3.99
CA LEU A 80 -14.20 -20.43 3.59
C LEU A 80 -14.98 -20.87 2.37
N ALA A 81 -16.31 -20.69 2.36
CA ALA A 81 -17.15 -21.03 1.21
C ALA A 81 -16.74 -20.29 -0.07
N HIS A 82 -16.32 -19.02 0.06
CA HIS A 82 -15.83 -18.22 -1.07
C HIS A 82 -14.45 -18.66 -1.57
N ILE A 83 -13.58 -19.15 -0.70
CA ILE A 83 -12.29 -19.71 -1.09
C ILE A 83 -12.48 -21.08 -1.77
N GLU A 84 -13.37 -21.91 -1.25
CA GLU A 84 -13.70 -23.22 -1.83
C GLU A 84 -14.33 -23.10 -3.23
N SER A 85 -15.09 -22.04 -3.50
CA SER A 85 -15.61 -21.73 -4.83
C SER A 85 -14.56 -21.15 -5.81
N GLY A 86 -13.31 -21.00 -5.35
CA GLY A 86 -12.20 -20.49 -6.17
C GLY A 86 -12.01 -18.98 -6.09
N GLY A 87 -12.60 -18.28 -5.12
CA GLY A 87 -12.38 -16.86 -4.87
C GLY A 87 -11.23 -16.56 -3.91
N PHE A 88 -10.96 -15.27 -3.69
CA PHE A 88 -10.05 -14.80 -2.63
C PHE A 88 -10.76 -13.88 -1.64
N VAL A 89 -10.25 -13.85 -0.42
CA VAL A 89 -10.82 -13.05 0.68
C VAL A 89 -9.76 -12.16 1.30
N LEU A 90 -10.06 -10.85 1.36
CA LEU A 90 -9.33 -9.87 2.15
C LEU A 90 -9.90 -9.86 3.56
N SER A 91 -9.04 -10.04 4.56
CA SER A 91 -9.44 -10.08 5.97
C SER A 91 -8.55 -9.19 6.82
N ALA A 92 -9.13 -8.50 7.81
CA ALA A 92 -8.35 -7.66 8.72
C ALA A 92 -7.38 -8.53 9.55
N ALA A 93 -6.09 -8.23 9.46
CA ALA A 93 -5.00 -8.97 10.12
C ALA A 93 -4.40 -8.17 11.29
N GLY A 94 -5.25 -7.80 12.26
CA GLY A 94 -4.85 -7.09 13.48
C GLY A 94 -5.16 -5.58 13.46
N PRO A 95 -4.23 -4.69 13.89
CA PRO A 95 -4.52 -3.26 14.03
C PRO A 95 -4.97 -2.62 12.71
N LYS A 96 -5.71 -1.50 12.81
CA LYS A 96 -6.38 -0.82 11.68
C LYS A 96 -5.50 -0.83 10.41
N ARG A 97 -6.06 -1.35 9.31
CA ARG A 97 -5.49 -1.42 7.93
C ARG A 97 -4.53 -2.57 7.63
N ARG A 98 -4.10 -3.39 8.59
CA ARG A 98 -3.45 -4.66 8.23
C ARG A 98 -4.47 -5.58 7.58
N VAL A 99 -4.13 -6.12 6.42
CA VAL A 99 -5.03 -7.01 5.66
C VAL A 99 -4.24 -8.19 5.16
N GLY A 100 -4.77 -9.39 5.43
CA GLY A 100 -4.30 -10.64 4.84
C GLY A 100 -5.19 -11.03 3.66
N ILE A 101 -4.60 -11.63 2.64
CA ILE A 101 -5.32 -12.25 1.53
C ILE A 101 -5.28 -13.78 1.71
N ARG A 102 -6.46 -14.40 1.73
CA ARG A 102 -6.61 -15.87 1.69
C ARG A 102 -7.11 -16.26 0.30
N ALA A 103 -6.48 -17.26 -0.29
CA ALA A 103 -6.77 -17.73 -1.64
C ALA A 103 -6.66 -19.27 -1.70
N PRO A 104 -7.15 -19.92 -2.77
CA PRO A 104 -7.05 -21.37 -2.91
C PRO A 104 -5.58 -21.82 -3.01
N LYS A 105 -5.24 -22.97 -2.40
CA LYS A 105 -3.86 -23.52 -2.36
C LYS A 105 -3.18 -23.60 -3.72
N ALA A 106 -3.95 -23.83 -4.79
CA ALA A 106 -3.45 -23.90 -6.17
C ALA A 106 -2.84 -22.58 -6.69
N TRP A 107 -3.04 -21.46 -5.98
CA TRP A 107 -2.47 -20.16 -6.32
C TRP A 107 -1.26 -19.78 -5.47
N GLU A 108 -1.18 -20.28 -4.24
CA GLU A 108 -0.02 -20.05 -3.36
C GLU A 108 1.27 -20.58 -3.99
N SER A 109 1.18 -21.64 -4.80
CA SER A 109 2.29 -22.24 -5.57
C SER A 109 2.65 -21.52 -6.88
N ALA A 110 1.83 -20.56 -7.34
CA ALA A 110 2.07 -19.78 -8.56
C ALA A 110 2.47 -18.33 -8.25
N GLN A 111 2.70 -17.99 -6.98
CA GLN A 111 3.29 -16.71 -6.62
C GLN A 111 4.75 -16.67 -7.09
N PRO A 112 5.24 -15.52 -7.60
CA PRO A 112 6.66 -15.37 -7.88
C PRO A 112 7.45 -15.68 -6.61
N ASP A 113 8.52 -16.46 -6.76
CA ASP A 113 9.39 -16.85 -5.66
C ASP A 113 9.87 -15.57 -4.95
N PRO A 114 9.59 -15.38 -3.65
CA PRO A 114 9.97 -14.17 -2.93
C PRO A 114 11.49 -13.93 -2.91
N GLU A 115 12.30 -14.92 -3.27
CA GLU A 115 13.74 -14.77 -3.45
C GLU A 115 14.13 -13.98 -4.72
N THR A 116 13.22 -13.85 -5.70
CA THR A 116 13.48 -13.15 -6.97
C THR A 116 13.10 -11.68 -6.98
N THR A 117 12.33 -11.21 -5.99
CA THR A 117 11.95 -9.80 -5.84
C THR A 117 12.92 -9.09 -4.91
N THR A 118 13.84 -8.32 -5.48
CA THR A 118 14.70 -7.42 -4.71
C THR A 118 13.82 -6.53 -3.82
N PRO A 119 13.98 -6.54 -2.48
CA PRO A 119 13.15 -5.73 -1.62
C PRO A 119 13.33 -4.25 -1.96
N PRO A 120 12.26 -3.43 -1.94
CA PRO A 120 12.35 -2.03 -2.29
C PRO A 120 13.35 -1.32 -1.38
N SER A 121 14.11 -0.39 -1.98
CA SER A 121 15.10 0.41 -1.26
C SER A 121 14.45 1.16 -0.08
N LEU A 122 15.24 1.55 0.92
CA LEU A 122 14.71 2.35 2.05
C LEU A 122 14.03 3.63 1.56
N GLU A 123 14.65 4.31 0.59
CA GLU A 123 14.10 5.52 -0.03
C GLU A 123 12.74 5.27 -0.66
N GLU A 124 12.61 4.19 -1.43
CA GLU A 124 11.36 3.82 -2.09
C GLU A 124 10.27 3.42 -1.09
N ARG A 125 10.63 2.72 -0.01
CA ARG A 125 9.70 2.41 1.08
C ARG A 125 9.22 3.66 1.80
N ILE A 126 10.10 4.65 2.02
CA ILE A 126 9.74 5.94 2.61
C ILE A 126 8.80 6.69 1.67
N ARG A 127 9.14 6.76 0.37
CA ARG A 127 8.30 7.42 -0.64
C ARG A 127 6.90 6.84 -0.69
N LEU A 128 6.77 5.51 -0.80
CA LEU A 128 5.48 4.83 -0.81
C LEU A 128 4.67 5.10 0.47
N ALA A 129 5.32 5.15 1.63
CA ALA A 129 4.64 5.44 2.90
C ALA A 129 4.16 6.90 2.99
N LEU A 130 4.90 7.85 2.39
CA LEU A 130 4.50 9.26 2.33
C LEU A 130 3.37 9.47 1.33
N ASP A 131 3.47 8.89 0.14
CA ASP A 131 2.41 8.91 -0.88
C ASP A 131 1.09 8.42 -0.28
N ASP A 132 1.17 7.32 0.48
CA ASP A 132 0.03 6.75 1.18
C ASP A 132 -0.55 7.66 2.28
N ALA A 133 0.32 8.28 3.07
CA ALA A 133 -0.07 9.21 4.13
C ALA A 133 -0.77 10.47 3.60
N CYS A 134 -0.42 10.89 2.38
CA CYS A 134 -0.95 12.06 1.70
C CYS A 134 -2.24 11.78 0.90
N ALA A 135 -2.40 10.57 0.34
CA ALA A 135 -3.50 10.25 -0.57
C ALA A 135 -4.89 10.52 0.05
N GLY A 136 -5.11 10.13 1.30
CA GLY A 136 -6.39 10.30 1.98
C GLY A 136 -6.79 11.78 2.15
N PRO A 137 -5.97 12.61 2.82
CA PRO A 137 -6.25 14.03 2.98
C PRO A 137 -6.37 14.78 1.64
N LEU A 138 -5.51 14.49 0.66
CA LEU A 138 -5.57 15.14 -0.66
C LEU A 138 -6.87 14.85 -1.41
N ALA A 139 -7.44 13.66 -1.26
CA ALA A 139 -8.70 13.30 -1.91
C ALA A 139 -9.93 13.91 -1.22
N SER A 140 -9.87 14.12 0.10
CA SER A 140 -11.06 14.40 0.93
C SER A 140 -11.15 15.81 1.52
N MET A 141 -10.06 16.58 1.55
CA MET A 141 -10.04 17.91 2.17
C MET A 141 -9.81 19.03 1.15
N PRO A 142 -10.48 20.19 1.30
CA PRO A 142 -10.19 21.35 0.47
C PRO A 142 -8.80 21.91 0.78
N ARG A 143 -8.20 22.63 -0.18
CA ARG A 143 -6.93 23.32 0.02
C ARG A 143 -7.04 24.38 1.11
N GLY A 144 -5.97 24.50 1.90
CA GLY A 144 -5.83 25.50 2.94
C GLY A 144 -5.07 24.97 4.15
N THR A 145 -4.96 25.81 5.18
CA THR A 145 -4.17 25.54 6.39
C THR A 145 -4.57 24.26 7.12
N GLY A 146 -5.84 23.87 7.05
CA GLY A 146 -6.34 22.61 7.62
C GLY A 146 -5.79 21.36 6.91
N LEU A 147 -5.73 21.38 5.58
CA LEU A 147 -5.13 20.32 4.78
C LEU A 147 -3.63 20.24 5.06
N TRP A 148 -2.94 21.39 5.06
CA TRP A 148 -1.49 21.46 5.29
C TRP A 148 -1.08 20.85 6.63
N LYS A 149 -1.74 21.25 7.72
CA LYS A 149 -1.51 20.67 9.06
C LYS A 149 -1.80 19.18 9.11
N THR A 150 -2.80 18.71 8.37
CA THR A 150 -3.17 17.29 8.31
C THR A 150 -2.12 16.48 7.56
N LEU A 151 -1.65 16.98 6.42
CA LEU A 151 -0.58 16.36 5.64
C LEU A 151 0.73 16.28 6.44
N GLU A 152 1.12 17.39 7.07
CA GLU A 152 2.31 17.44 7.92
C GLU A 152 2.24 16.38 9.04
N ARG A 153 1.11 16.33 9.77
CA ARG A 153 0.89 15.35 10.84
C ARG A 153 0.95 13.91 10.33
N ASN A 154 0.33 13.62 9.19
CA ASN A 154 0.31 12.27 8.62
C ASN A 154 1.69 11.83 8.15
N CYS A 155 2.44 12.71 7.46
CA CYS A 155 3.81 12.46 7.02
C CYS A 155 4.75 12.24 8.22
N ARG A 156 4.66 13.08 9.26
CA ARG A 156 5.41 12.88 10.51
C ARG A 156 5.10 11.52 11.14
N SER A 157 3.82 11.15 11.19
CA SER A 157 3.39 9.86 11.75
C SER A 157 3.92 8.66 10.95
N ALA A 158 4.01 8.78 9.63
CA ALA A 158 4.60 7.76 8.77
C ALA A 158 6.11 7.62 9.02
N LEU A 159 6.85 8.73 9.02
CA LEU A 159 8.31 8.76 9.24
C LEU A 159 8.71 8.30 10.64
N HIS A 160 7.89 8.60 11.66
CA HIS A 160 8.14 8.17 13.03
C HIS A 160 8.23 6.63 13.15
N ARG A 161 7.54 5.87 12.27
CA ARG A 161 7.64 4.40 12.24
C ARG A 161 9.02 3.94 11.76
N PHE A 162 9.60 4.61 10.77
CA PHE A 162 10.95 4.33 10.29
C PHE A 162 11.99 4.72 11.35
N GLN A 163 11.77 5.83 12.08
CA GLN A 163 12.66 6.25 13.16
C GLN A 163 12.65 5.26 14.33
N GLN A 164 11.47 4.76 14.72
CA GLN A 164 11.34 3.73 15.77
C GLN A 164 12.07 2.43 15.42
N ARG A 165 12.12 2.08 14.13
CA ARG A 165 12.87 0.93 13.61
C ARG A 165 14.37 1.22 13.41
N ARG A 166 14.81 2.43 13.72
CA ARG A 166 16.18 2.92 13.51
C ARG A 166 16.63 2.87 12.04
N GLU A 167 15.69 2.88 11.10
CA GLU A 167 15.98 2.93 9.66
C GLU A 167 16.37 4.37 9.24
N ILE A 168 15.83 5.37 9.94
CA ILE A 168 16.19 6.79 9.82
C ILE A 168 16.61 7.32 11.20
N LEU A 169 17.52 8.29 11.22
CA LEU A 169 18.04 8.89 12.46
C LEU A 169 17.17 10.06 12.91
N SER A 170 16.84 10.95 11.99
CA SER A 170 16.02 12.13 12.23
C SER A 170 15.27 12.53 10.96
N PHE A 171 14.21 13.32 11.11
CA PHE A 171 13.44 13.86 10.00
C PHE A 171 12.83 15.22 10.34
N SER A 172 12.54 16.00 9.31
CA SER A 172 11.75 17.23 9.38
C SER A 172 10.71 17.23 8.25
N VAL A 173 9.51 17.72 8.55
CA VAL A 173 8.42 17.86 7.57
C VAL A 173 7.94 19.29 7.63
N ARG A 174 7.84 19.96 6.47
CA ARG A 174 7.26 21.29 6.31
C ARG A 174 6.12 21.24 5.30
N CYS A 175 4.97 21.78 5.69
CA CYS A 175 3.82 22.01 4.83
C CYS A 175 3.15 23.28 5.33
N ASP A 176 3.67 24.42 4.89
CA ASP A 176 3.27 25.76 5.26
C ASP A 176 2.97 26.60 4.00
N GLU A 177 2.56 27.85 4.19
CA GLU A 177 2.26 28.76 3.09
C GLU A 177 3.49 29.02 2.23
N GLU A 178 4.68 29.16 2.84
CA GLU A 178 5.94 29.38 2.14
C GLU A 178 6.28 28.23 1.19
N THR A 179 6.13 26.98 1.64
CA THR A 179 6.34 25.77 0.81
C THR A 179 5.30 25.59 -0.30
N ASN A 180 4.20 26.35 -0.26
CA ASN A 180 3.11 26.27 -1.23
C ASN A 180 2.95 27.53 -2.08
N LEU A 181 3.80 28.55 -1.92
CA LEU A 181 3.73 29.82 -2.67
C LEU A 181 3.73 29.61 -4.19
N ASP A 182 4.56 28.69 -4.69
CA ASP A 182 4.72 28.43 -6.12
C ASP A 182 3.92 27.20 -6.62
N GLN A 183 3.15 26.54 -5.75
CA GLN A 183 2.45 25.29 -6.05
C GLN A 183 1.03 25.58 -6.57
N VAL A 184 0.94 26.04 -7.82
CA VAL A 184 -0.34 26.42 -8.46
C VAL A 184 -1.29 25.22 -8.59
N GLU A 185 -0.78 24.09 -9.07
CA GLU A 185 -1.58 22.87 -9.33
C GLU A 185 -1.48 21.82 -8.22
N GLY A 186 -0.70 22.06 -7.17
CA GLY A 186 -0.38 21.05 -6.16
C GLY A 186 -0.48 21.51 -4.70
N VAL A 187 -0.10 20.61 -3.79
CA VAL A 187 0.27 20.94 -2.42
C VAL A 187 1.68 20.42 -2.21
N GLY A 188 2.62 21.33 -1.95
CA GLY A 188 4.00 21.02 -1.63
C GLY A 188 4.14 20.55 -0.19
N VAL A 189 4.79 19.40 0.00
CA VAL A 189 5.23 18.90 1.31
C VAL A 189 6.72 18.66 1.21
N GLU A 190 7.52 19.42 1.95
CA GLU A 190 8.96 19.20 2.04
C GLU A 190 9.27 18.22 3.15
N VAL A 191 10.03 17.18 2.81
CA VAL A 191 10.44 16.15 3.76
C VAL A 191 11.95 16.00 3.71
N PHE A 192 12.60 16.27 4.84
CA PHE A 192 14.02 16.09 5.04
C PHE A 192 14.25 14.85 5.91
N VAL A 193 15.02 13.89 5.43
CA VAL A 193 15.31 12.64 6.14
C VAL A 193 16.81 12.45 6.28
N THR A 194 17.27 12.15 7.49
CA THR A 194 18.66 11.75 7.74
C THR A 194 18.72 10.25 7.95
N THR A 195 19.45 9.54 7.09
CA THR A 195 19.67 8.09 7.19
C THR A 195 21.06 7.78 7.75
N ALA A 196 21.21 6.64 8.42
CA ALA A 196 22.53 6.17 8.82
C ALA A 196 23.29 5.71 7.57
N LYS A 197 24.42 6.36 7.25
CA LYS A 197 25.33 5.83 6.22
C LYS A 197 25.94 4.53 6.72
N ARG A 198 25.74 3.44 5.97
CA ARG A 198 26.53 2.21 6.17
C ARG A 198 28.00 2.53 5.95
N VAL A 199 28.82 2.36 6.98
CA VAL A 199 30.27 2.39 6.86
C VAL A 199 30.69 1.15 6.06
N LYS A 200 31.17 1.34 4.83
CA LYS A 200 31.59 0.23 3.96
C LYS A 200 32.99 -0.27 4.30
N GLU A 201 33.83 0.59 4.87
CA GLU A 201 35.21 0.30 5.22
C GLU A 201 35.60 1.14 6.43
N PHE A 202 36.28 0.55 7.42
CA PHE A 202 36.90 1.30 8.50
C PHE A 202 38.37 0.88 8.60
N ARG A 203 39.26 1.87 8.74
CA ARG A 203 40.69 1.66 8.94
C ARG A 203 41.04 1.95 10.38
N LEU A 204 41.50 0.92 11.10
CA LEU A 204 42.03 1.07 12.44
C LEU A 204 43.54 1.32 12.36
N VAL A 205 44.03 2.44 12.91
CA VAL A 205 45.47 2.70 13.04
C VAL A 205 45.80 2.70 14.53
N MET A 206 46.59 1.72 14.97
CA MET A 206 47.06 1.63 16.36
C MET A 206 48.52 2.06 16.41
N SER A 207 48.81 3.11 17.18
CA SER A 207 50.18 3.52 17.53
C SER A 207 50.56 2.90 18.87
N ARG A 208 51.77 2.33 18.94
CA ARG A 208 52.37 1.89 20.21
C ARG A 208 52.81 3.13 20.99
N PHE A 209 52.35 3.24 22.23
CA PHE A 209 53.05 4.02 23.25
C PHE A 209 54.23 3.21 23.78
#